data_AF-A0A970I1W1-F1
#
_entry.id   AF-A0A970I1W1-F1
#
_cell.length_a   1.000
_cell.length_b   1.000
_cell.length_c   1.000
_cell.angle_alpha   90.00
_cell.angle_beta   90.00
_cell.angle_gamma   90.00
#
_symmetry.space_group_name_H-M   'P 1'
#
loop_
_entity.id
_entity.type
_entity.pdbx_description
1 polymer ?
#
loop_
_entity_poly.entity_id
_entity_poly.type
_entity_poly.pdbx_seq_one_letter_code
_entity_poly.pdbx_strand_id
1 'polypeptide(L)'
;MKHLIYRIIFWLGYLAVLLTTLVPIREISLDKIFLGPEVFNIRLDHLLHFAVYFLICLYYLVGQLKRISLFSVNPFPKFVRLILILAVATELIQLWVPDRTFNMFDMLSNVIGLVAGVGVIRMVLGTKYKVLNKIDQQE
;
A
#
# COMPACT_ATOMS: atom_id res chain seq x y z
N MET A 1 4.77 -24.42 -0.92
CA MET A 1 4.67 -23.61 -2.16
C MET A 1 3.85 -22.33 -2.00
N LYS A 2 2.58 -22.38 -1.58
CA LYS A 2 1.70 -21.19 -1.46
C LYS A 2 2.28 -20.03 -0.63
N HIS A 3 2.91 -20.32 0.51
CA HIS A 3 3.57 -19.31 1.35
C HIS A 3 4.77 -18.64 0.66
N LEU A 4 5.56 -19.41 -0.10
CA LEU A 4 6.72 -18.89 -0.80
C LEU A 4 6.28 -17.95 -1.92
N ILE A 5 5.31 -18.36 -2.74
CA ILE A 5 4.76 -17.55 -3.83
C ILE A 5 4.17 -16.24 -3.27
N TYR A 6 3.41 -16.30 -2.18
CA TYR A 6 2.87 -15.12 -1.51
C TYR A 6 3.96 -14.13 -1.08
N ARG A 7 5.03 -14.63 -0.45
CA ARG A 7 6.18 -13.80 -0.04
C ARG A 7 6.90 -13.20 -1.25
N ILE A 8 7.13 -13.98 -2.30
CA ILE A 8 7.78 -13.52 -3.53
C ILE A 8 6.97 -12.40 -4.17
N ILE A 9 5.66 -12.57 -4.33
CA ILE A 9 4.79 -11.54 -4.91
C ILE A 9 4.83 -10.27 -4.05
N PHE A 10 4.77 -10.39 -2.73
CA PHE A 10 4.89 -9.24 -1.84
C PHE A 10 6.22 -8.50 -2.03
N TRP A 11 7.35 -9.21 -2.01
CA TRP A 11 8.67 -8.58 -2.14
C TRP A 11 8.93 -8.01 -3.52
N LEU A 12 8.45 -8.68 -4.59
CA LEU A 12 8.49 -8.15 -5.94
C LEU A 12 7.64 -6.88 -6.05
N GLY A 13 6.43 -6.86 -5.48
CA GLY A 13 5.59 -5.67 -5.45
C GLY A 13 6.21 -4.52 -4.64
N TYR A 14 6.77 -4.83 -3.48
CA TYR A 14 7.47 -3.85 -2.63
C TYR A 14 8.65 -3.21 -3.39
N LEU A 15 9.48 -4.03 -4.03
CA LEU A 15 10.59 -3.56 -4.84
C LEU A 15 10.11 -2.80 -6.08
N ALA A 16 9.03 -3.26 -6.73
CA ALA A 16 8.45 -2.57 -7.88
C ALA A 16 8.02 -1.15 -7.52
N VAL A 17 7.34 -0.95 -6.38
CA VAL A 17 6.96 0.39 -5.91
C VAL A 17 8.19 1.29 -5.73
N LEU A 18 9.25 0.80 -5.09
CA LEU A 18 10.51 1.54 -4.93
C LEU A 18 11.20 1.86 -6.27
N LEU A 19 11.20 0.92 -7.21
CA LEU A 19 11.84 1.13 -8.51
C LEU A 19 11.03 2.10 -9.37
N THR A 20 9.70 2.04 -9.29
CA THR A 20 8.84 2.97 -10.05
C THR A 20 9.00 4.41 -9.59
N THR A 21 9.36 4.67 -8.34
CA THR A 21 9.59 6.05 -7.85
C THR A 21 10.88 6.65 -8.35
N LEU A 22 11.82 5.82 -8.82
CA LEU A 22 13.06 6.24 -9.46
C LEU A 22 12.91 6.53 -10.95
N VAL A 23 11.80 6.10 -11.57
CA VAL A 23 11.57 6.38 -12.98
C VAL A 23 11.17 7.85 -13.09
N PRO A 24 11.97 8.69 -13.78
CA PRO A 24 11.51 10.00 -14.20
C PRO A 24 10.50 9.75 -15.32
N ILE A 25 9.28 9.41 -14.90
CA ILE A 25 8.12 9.54 -15.74
C ILE A 25 7.99 11.05 -15.90
N ARG A 26 8.76 11.63 -16.84
CA ARG A 26 8.31 12.81 -17.59
C ARG A 26 6.87 12.48 -17.85
N GLU A 27 5.93 13.25 -17.27
CA GLU A 27 4.49 13.08 -17.44
C GLU A 27 4.29 12.34 -18.73
N ILE A 28 3.99 11.04 -18.68
CA ILE A 28 3.80 10.31 -19.93
C ILE A 28 2.72 11.13 -20.56
N SER A 29 3.09 11.82 -21.63
CA SER A 29 2.18 12.46 -22.55
C SER A 29 1.46 11.26 -23.16
N LEU A 30 0.56 10.65 -22.39
CA LEU A 30 -0.61 9.97 -22.86
C LEU A 30 -1.44 11.10 -23.45
N ASP A 31 -0.92 11.66 -24.53
CA ASP A 31 -1.55 12.70 -25.29
C ASP A 31 -2.93 12.14 -25.63
N LYS A 32 -3.94 12.79 -25.03
CA LYS A 32 -5.35 12.78 -25.40
C LYS A 32 -6.25 11.80 -24.63
N ILE A 33 -6.22 11.89 -23.31
CA ILE A 33 -7.49 11.96 -22.57
C ILE A 33 -7.50 13.31 -21.81
N PHE A 34 -7.82 14.39 -22.54
CA PHE A 34 -8.08 15.71 -21.97
C PHE A 34 -9.37 15.66 -21.13
N LEU A 35 -9.27 15.21 -19.88
CA LEU A 35 -10.33 15.36 -18.87
C LEU A 35 -10.00 16.57 -17.99
N GLY A 36 -10.14 17.78 -18.53
CA GLY A 36 -10.15 19.02 -17.75
C GLY A 36 -8.78 19.52 -17.23
N PRO A 37 -8.76 20.72 -16.62
CA PRO A 37 -7.55 21.52 -16.37
C PRO A 37 -6.56 20.79 -15.45
N GLU A 38 -5.26 21.14 -15.52
CA GLU A 38 -4.10 20.59 -14.79
C GLU A 38 -4.37 20.10 -13.34
N VAL A 39 -5.32 20.72 -12.66
CA VAL A 39 -5.92 20.29 -11.38
C VAL A 39 -6.35 18.81 -11.37
N PHE A 40 -6.87 18.25 -12.46
CA PHE A 40 -7.31 16.85 -12.54
C PHE A 40 -6.13 15.86 -12.55
N ASN A 41 -5.04 16.18 -13.26
CA ASN A 41 -3.83 15.34 -13.27
C ASN A 41 -3.18 15.28 -11.89
N ILE A 42 -3.06 16.44 -11.21
CA ILE A 42 -2.52 16.53 -9.84
C ILE A 42 -3.35 15.67 -8.87
N ARG A 43 -4.69 15.69 -9.00
CA ARG A 43 -5.58 14.88 -8.15
C ARG A 43 -5.47 13.38 -8.40
N LEU A 44 -5.26 12.97 -9.66
CA LEU A 44 -5.15 11.56 -10.01
C LEU A 44 -3.85 10.94 -9.51
N ASP A 45 -2.76 11.72 -9.50
CA ASP A 45 -1.47 11.31 -8.91
C ASP A 45 -1.61 10.98 -7.42
N HIS A 46 -2.16 11.91 -6.63
CA HIS A 46 -2.45 11.69 -5.21
C HIS A 46 -3.36 10.47 -4.96
N LEU A 47 -4.34 10.25 -5.85
CA LEU A 47 -5.23 9.09 -5.75
C LEU A 47 -4.48 7.78 -6.02
N LEU A 48 -3.54 7.77 -6.97
CA LEU A 48 -2.71 6.60 -7.26
C LEU A 48 -1.80 6.29 -6.07
N HIS A 49 -1.17 7.31 -5.49
CA HIS A 49 -0.40 7.23 -4.26
C HIS A 49 -1.24 6.58 -3.15
N PHE A 50 -2.42 7.12 -2.84
CA PHE A 50 -3.34 6.48 -1.88
C PHE A 50 -3.65 5.01 -2.24
N ALA A 51 -4.00 4.75 -3.50
CA ALA A 51 -4.47 3.44 -3.96
C ALA A 51 -3.39 2.36 -3.82
N VAL A 52 -2.14 2.64 -4.16
CA VAL A 52 -1.04 1.67 -4.06
C VAL A 52 -0.87 1.19 -2.63
N TYR A 53 -0.78 2.12 -1.67
CA TYR A 53 -0.58 1.78 -0.25
C TYR A 53 -1.81 1.10 0.36
N PHE A 54 -3.01 1.50 -0.05
CA PHE A 54 -4.24 0.84 0.34
C PHE A 54 -4.31 -0.61 -0.20
N LEU A 55 -3.99 -0.83 -1.47
CA LEU A 55 -3.99 -2.16 -2.10
C LEU A 55 -2.94 -3.10 -1.50
N ILE A 56 -1.76 -2.59 -1.11
CA ILE A 56 -0.77 -3.37 -0.37
C ILE A 56 -1.35 -3.87 0.96
N CYS A 57 -2.14 -3.05 1.65
CA CYS A 57 -2.85 -3.47 2.87
C CYS A 57 -3.91 -4.54 2.59
N LEU A 58 -4.68 -4.40 1.51
CA LEU A 58 -5.65 -5.44 1.11
C LEU A 58 -4.96 -6.75 0.75
N TYR A 59 -3.80 -6.71 0.09
CA TYR A 59 -2.99 -7.89 -0.18
C TYR A 59 -2.54 -8.58 1.11
N TYR A 60 -2.10 -7.81 2.11
CA TYR A 60 -1.78 -8.33 3.44
C TYR A 60 -3.01 -8.96 4.11
N LEU A 61 -4.17 -8.31 4.04
CA LEU A 61 -5.43 -8.82 4.57
C LEU A 61 -5.79 -10.18 3.97
N VAL A 62 -5.71 -10.32 2.64
CA VAL A 62 -5.97 -11.59 1.96
C VAL A 62 -5.05 -12.70 2.48
N GLY A 63 -3.78 -12.39 2.73
CA GLY A 63 -2.83 -13.32 3.37
C GLY A 63 -3.32 -13.77 4.75
N GLN A 64 -3.72 -12.83 5.61
CA GLN A 64 -4.25 -13.13 6.95
C GLN A 64 -5.53 -13.97 6.89
N LEU A 65 -6.45 -13.66 5.97
CA LEU A 65 -7.69 -14.42 5.78
C LEU A 65 -7.42 -15.87 5.36
N LYS A 66 -6.38 -16.09 4.55
CA LYS A 66 -5.91 -17.42 4.11
C LYS A 66 -4.95 -18.11 5.10
N ARG A 67 -4.72 -17.54 6.29
CA ARG A 67 -3.74 -18.01 7.30
C ARG A 67 -2.30 -18.12 6.75
N ILE A 68 -1.95 -17.28 5.77
CA ILE A 68 -0.61 -17.17 5.20
C ILE A 68 0.08 -15.95 5.79
N SER A 69 1.21 -16.17 6.46
CA SER A 69 1.98 -15.09 7.10
C SER A 69 3.18 -14.63 6.28
N LEU A 70 3.31 -13.31 6.18
CA LEU A 70 4.48 -12.66 5.57
C LEU A 70 5.72 -12.82 6.47
N PHE A 71 5.54 -12.63 7.78
CA PHE A 71 6.58 -12.78 8.79
C PHE A 71 6.21 -13.86 9.81
N SER A 72 7.22 -14.51 10.39
CA SER A 72 7.03 -15.56 11.41
C SER A 72 6.61 -15.01 12.77
N VAL A 73 7.20 -13.89 13.20
CA VAL A 73 7.01 -13.31 14.54
C VAL A 73 6.48 -11.88 14.42
N ASN A 74 5.40 -11.58 15.14
CA ASN A 74 4.73 -10.26 15.18
C ASN A 74 4.48 -9.68 13.78
N PRO A 75 3.73 -10.39 12.90
CA PRO A 75 3.63 -10.05 11.49
C PRO A 75 2.97 -8.70 11.23
N PHE A 76 1.94 -8.35 11.99
CA PHE A 76 1.17 -7.13 11.75
C PHE A 76 1.97 -5.84 12.08
N PRO A 77 2.59 -5.68 13.27
CA PRO A 77 3.42 -4.50 13.54
C PRO A 77 4.64 -4.38 12.61
N LYS A 78 5.23 -5.51 12.20
CA LYS A 78 6.34 -5.52 11.23
C LYS A 78 5.87 -5.04 9.86
N PHE A 79 4.73 -5.54 9.39
CA PHE A 79 4.11 -5.11 8.14
C PHE A 79 3.83 -3.60 8.15
N VAL A 80 3.16 -3.07 9.18
CA VAL A 80 2.84 -1.64 9.26
C VAL A 80 4.09 -0.77 9.24
N ARG A 81 5.13 -1.12 10.01
CA ARG A 81 6.40 -0.38 10.00
C ARG A 81 7.08 -0.44 8.63
N LEU A 82 7.08 -1.60 7.99
CA LEU A 82 7.70 -1.77 6.67
C LEU A 82 7.00 -0.90 5.61
N ILE A 83 5.67 -0.89 5.60
CA ILE A 83 4.91 -0.07 4.63
C ILE A 83 4.97 1.42 4.96
N LEU A 84 5.07 1.80 6.24
CA LEU A 84 5.31 3.19 6.62
C LEU A 84 6.68 3.68 6.15
N ILE A 85 7.72 2.85 6.31
CA ILE A 85 9.05 3.16 5.77
C ILE A 85 8.97 3.33 4.26
N LEU A 86 8.26 2.43 3.56
CA LEU A 86 8.04 2.56 2.12
C LEU A 86 7.35 3.89 1.77
N ALA A 87 6.25 4.23 2.44
CA ALA A 87 5.45 5.44 2.21
C ALA A 87 6.24 6.75 2.29
N VAL A 88 7.22 6.80 3.20
CA VAL A 88 8.11 7.95 3.37
C VAL A 88 9.30 7.85 2.42
N ALA A 89 9.90 6.66 2.30
CA ALA A 89 11.08 6.45 1.47
C ALA A 89 10.80 6.75 -0.01
N THR A 90 9.61 6.45 -0.54
CA THR A 90 9.30 6.73 -1.94
C THR A 90 9.38 8.21 -2.29
N GLU A 91 8.88 9.09 -1.41
CA GLU A 91 8.94 10.55 -1.61
C GLU A 91 10.33 11.12 -1.37
N LEU A 92 11.06 10.57 -0.40
CA LEU A 92 12.44 10.98 -0.17
C LEU A 92 13.31 10.59 -1.35
N ILE A 93 13.21 9.33 -1.82
CA ILE A 93 14.02 8.79 -2.93
C ILE A 93 13.83 9.62 -4.22
N GLN A 94 12.63 10.19 -4.44
CA GLN A 94 12.39 11.07 -5.59
C GLN A 94 13.28 12.31 -5.60
N LEU A 95 13.82 12.78 -4.46
CA LEU A 95 14.77 13.90 -4.42
C LEU A 95 16.08 13.63 -5.17
N TRP A 96 16.40 12.35 -5.41
CA TRP A 96 17.55 11.95 -6.23
C TRP A 96 17.22 11.80 -7.72
N VAL A 97 15.94 11.96 -8.10
CA VAL A 97 15.50 11.89 -9.49
C VAL A 97 15.48 13.32 -10.07
N PRO A 98 16.15 13.57 -11.20
CA PRO A 98 16.08 14.87 -11.88
C PRO A 98 14.63 15.28 -12.16
N ASP A 99 14.33 16.57 -12.02
CA ASP A 99 13.01 17.16 -12.26
C ASP A 99 11.88 16.68 -11.32
N ARG A 100 12.18 15.94 -10.26
CA ARG A 100 11.24 15.60 -9.17
C ARG A 100 11.54 16.43 -7.92
N THR A 101 10.48 16.88 -7.27
CA THR A 101 10.55 17.59 -5.99
C THR A 101 9.73 16.84 -4.95
N PHE A 102 10.16 16.90 -3.68
CA PHE A 102 9.39 16.36 -2.58
C PHE A 102 7.98 16.96 -2.54
N ASN A 103 6.96 16.10 -2.52
CA ASN A 103 5.56 16.52 -2.44
C ASN A 103 4.93 16.04 -1.13
N MET A 104 4.60 16.99 -0.26
CA MET A 104 3.94 16.70 1.01
C MET A 104 2.57 16.01 0.81
N PHE A 105 1.84 16.35 -0.26
CA PHE A 105 0.52 15.76 -0.51
C PHE A 105 0.61 14.30 -0.99
N ASP A 106 1.65 13.93 -1.74
CA ASP A 106 1.90 12.54 -2.13
C ASP A 106 2.30 11.70 -0.91
N MET A 107 3.19 12.23 -0.07
CA MET A 107 3.54 11.57 1.20
C MET A 107 2.32 11.35 2.09
N LEU A 108 1.47 12.38 2.24
CA LEU A 108 0.23 12.27 3.00
C LEU A 108 -0.72 11.25 2.37
N SER A 109 -0.85 11.23 1.05
CA SER A 109 -1.68 10.26 0.34
C SER A 109 -1.21 8.82 0.56
N ASN A 110 0.11 8.57 0.53
CA ASN A 110 0.71 7.28 0.87
C ASN A 110 0.34 6.84 2.30
N VAL A 111 0.51 7.76 3.26
CA VAL A 111 0.22 7.50 4.68
C VAL A 111 -1.28 7.28 4.93
N ILE A 112 -2.15 8.08 4.30
CA ILE A 112 -3.61 7.93 4.42
C ILE A 112 -4.05 6.60 3.81
N GLY A 113 -3.47 6.17 2.69
CA GLY A 113 -3.70 4.85 2.09
C GLY A 113 -3.35 3.70 3.05
N LEU A 114 -2.19 3.80 3.72
CA LEU A 114 -1.78 2.86 4.77
C LEU A 114 -2.74 2.88 5.96
N VAL A 115 -3.11 4.05 6.48
CA VAL A 115 -4.02 4.19 7.64
C VAL A 115 -5.40 3.61 7.33
N ALA A 116 -5.97 3.94 6.18
CA ALA A 116 -7.25 3.39 5.72
C ALA A 116 -7.19 1.87 5.60
N GLY A 117 -6.12 1.34 4.98
CA GLY A 117 -5.91 -0.10 4.83
C GLY A 117 -5.76 -0.83 6.16
N VAL A 118 -5.02 -0.25 7.11
CA VAL A 118 -4.90 -0.74 8.50
C VAL A 118 -6.26 -0.75 9.20
N GLY A 119 -7.07 0.29 9.01
CA GLY A 119 -8.44 0.36 9.52
C GLY A 119 -9.30 -0.81 9.02
N VAL A 120 -9.28 -1.06 7.71
CA VAL A 120 -10.00 -2.19 7.09
C VAL A 120 -9.50 -3.53 7.62
N ILE A 121 -8.19 -3.73 7.73
CA ILE A 121 -7.60 -4.97 8.29
C ILE A 121 -8.15 -5.21 9.71
N ARG A 122 -8.13 -4.19 10.57
CA ARG A 122 -8.59 -4.31 11.96
C ARG A 122 -10.09 -4.58 12.05
N MET A 123 -10.90 -3.90 11.23
CA MET A 123 -12.34 -4.11 11.19
C MET A 123 -12.69 -5.55 10.78
N VAL A 124 -12.07 -6.06 9.72
CA VAL A 124 -12.34 -7.40 9.19
C VAL A 124 -11.85 -8.49 10.15
N LEU A 125 -10.61 -8.40 10.64
CA LEU A 125 -10.05 -9.40 11.54
C LEU A 125 -10.68 -9.35 12.93
N GLY A 126 -11.01 -8.15 13.44
CA GLY A 126 -11.73 -7.98 14.70
C GLY A 126 -13.15 -8.56 14.65
N THR A 127 -13.85 -8.42 13.52
CA THR A 127 -15.17 -9.04 13.31
C THR A 127 -15.07 -10.56 13.31
N LYS A 128 -14.07 -11.13 12.63
CA LYS A 128 -13.85 -12.58 12.59
C LYS A 128 -13.62 -13.19 13.98
N TYR A 129 -12.83 -12.51 14.82
CA TYR A 129 -12.58 -12.96 16.19
C TYR A 129 -13.85 -12.97 17.05
N LYS A 130 -14.67 -11.92 16.96
CA LYS A 130 -15.96 -11.85 17.67
C LYS A 130 -16.93 -12.97 17.26
N VAL A 131 -16.99 -13.31 15.98
CA VAL A 131 -17.88 -14.37 15.47
C VAL A 131 -17.47 -15.74 15.99
N LEU A 132 -16.18 -16.07 15.95
CA LEU A 132 -15.66 -17.36 16.43
C LEU A 132 -15.95 -17.56 17.93
N ASN A 133 -15.65 -16.56 18.76
CA ASN A 133 -15.93 -16.65 20.20
C ASN A 133 -17.42 -16.80 20.53
N LYS A 134 -18.33 -16.33 19.65
CA LYS A 134 -19.77 -16.49 19.86
C LYS A 134 -20.24 -17.92 19.56
N ILE A 135 -19.63 -18.59 18.58
CA ILE A 135 -19.95 -19.99 18.24
C ILE A 135 -19.47 -20.91 19.37
N ASP A 136 -18.26 -20.70 19.88
CA ASP A 136 -17.69 -21.51 20.97
C ASP A 136 -18.44 -21.37 22.30
N GLN A 137 -19.28 -20.35 22.49
CA GLN A 137 -20.13 -20.17 23.68
C GLN A 137 -21.53 -20.80 23.53
N GLN A 138 -21.85 -21.35 22.36
CA GLN A 138 -23.14 -22.00 22.06
C GLN A 138 -23.05 -23.52 21.95
N GLU A 139 -21.84 -24.09 22.07
CA GLU A 139 -21.55 -25.53 22.22
C GLU A 139 -21.29 -25.86 23.70
#